data_AF-A0AAD5HDN0-F1
#
_entry.id   AF-A0AAD5HDN0-F1
#
_cell.length_a   1.000
_cell.length_b   1.000
_cell.length_c   1.000
_cell.angle_alpha   90.00
_cell.angle_beta   90.00
_cell.angle_gamma   90.00
#
_symmetry.space_group_name_H-M   'P 1'
#
loop_
_entity.id
_entity.type
_entity.pdbx_description
1 polymer ?
#
loop_
_entity_poly.entity_id
_entity_poly.type
_entity_poly.pdbx_seq_one_letter_code
_entity_poly.pdbx_strand_id
1 'polypeptide(L)'
;MATLAKYQKFLIKQAPRIETVESWLRQLSLVIPGRFEDSDFVSQILVAVLNLISLYHDSLLWKVVARHAAVITLPSSLFNRYTRHWYREPKFKRIALTLTLVSYCEVVAEMWIKKNYSEKTRWRFVVWLEALKALCRYQLFKISGGRMLLHPSHPQRDIDPSTLELAEDSSDFDPRTGGVHYHSNEAEQQWDHPDQLVLPLQGLAKFGEIAWIVRPLVYVLAVRRFGFQSWKAWTMSLAVDLTSRGLMRSAFANRKEGSMTPLEADEYGRRAYLLLYYLLRGPFYQHFTKPRIEAFCDATETRPVASIIAGAIRDYQPLWEDVFFYTAGS
;
A
#
# COMPACT_ATOMS: atom_id res chain seq x y z
N MET A 1 -9.95 30.06 11.21
CA MET A 1 -8.50 30.17 10.89
C MET A 1 -7.62 29.96 12.14
N ALA A 2 -7.88 30.65 13.25
CA ALA A 2 -7.07 30.52 14.49
C ALA A 2 -7.09 29.11 15.13
N THR A 3 -8.22 28.39 15.06
CA THR A 3 -8.35 27.02 15.58
C THR A 3 -7.51 26.00 14.81
N LEU A 4 -7.48 26.10 13.47
CA LEU A 4 -6.67 25.24 12.62
C LEU A 4 -5.17 25.45 12.87
N ALA A 5 -4.72 26.69 13.02
CA ALA A 5 -3.33 27.02 13.32
C ALA A 5 -2.91 26.53 14.72
N LYS A 6 -3.80 26.63 15.72
CA LYS A 6 -3.56 26.08 17.07
C LYS A 6 -3.46 24.55 17.05
N TYR A 7 -4.33 23.89 16.29
CA TYR A 7 -4.29 22.45 16.08
C TYR A 7 -3.02 22.01 15.34
N GLN A 8 -2.59 22.75 14.31
CA GLN A 8 -1.33 22.50 13.60
C GLN A 8 -0.12 22.53 14.55
N LYS A 9 -0.01 23.58 15.37
CA LYS A 9 1.08 23.70 16.36
C LYS A 9 1.04 22.59 17.41
N PHE A 10 -0.15 22.22 17.88
CA PHE A 10 -0.33 21.11 18.80
C PHE A 10 0.11 19.78 18.20
N LEU A 11 -0.28 19.52 16.95
CA LEU A 11 0.07 18.28 16.25
C LEU A 11 1.57 18.14 16.05
N ILE A 12 2.29 19.20 15.69
CA ILE A 12 3.75 19.13 15.52
C ILE A 12 4.43 18.81 16.85
N LYS A 13 4.06 19.53 17.91
CA LYS A 13 4.61 19.34 19.26
C LYS A 13 4.32 17.95 19.86
N GLN A 14 3.24 17.31 19.43
CA GLN A 14 2.83 16.00 19.94
C GLN A 14 2.92 14.88 18.90
N ALA A 15 3.53 15.11 17.75
CA ALA A 15 3.55 14.15 16.65
C ALA A 15 4.11 12.76 17.05
N PRO A 16 5.21 12.65 17.85
CA PRO A 16 5.69 11.35 18.34
C PRO A 16 4.67 10.62 19.23
N ARG A 17 3.90 11.37 20.04
CA ARG A 17 2.89 10.79 20.93
C ARG A 17 1.68 10.27 20.14
N ILE A 18 1.26 11.01 19.12
CA ILE A 18 0.13 10.62 18.26
C ILE A 18 0.48 9.36 17.47
N GLU A 19 1.69 9.29 16.93
CA GLU A 19 2.17 8.09 16.22
C GLU A 19 2.26 6.87 17.13
N THR A 20 2.72 7.07 18.36
CA THR A 20 2.69 6.03 19.39
C THR A 20 1.24 5.56 19.59
N VAL A 21 0.31 6.46 19.92
CA VAL A 21 -1.11 6.10 20.14
C VAL A 21 -1.71 5.39 18.93
N GLU A 22 -1.42 5.85 17.72
CA GLU A 22 -1.89 5.21 16.49
C GLU A 22 -1.35 3.79 16.34
N SER A 23 -0.04 3.59 16.56
CA SER A 23 0.60 2.28 16.54
C SER A 23 0.00 1.34 17.59
N TRP A 24 -0.23 1.82 18.82
CA TRP A 24 -0.90 1.06 19.87
C TRP A 24 -2.33 0.67 19.47
N LEU A 25 -3.10 1.59 18.88
CA LEU A 25 -4.46 1.30 18.42
C LEU A 25 -4.48 0.29 17.27
N ARG A 26 -3.50 0.34 16.37
CA ARG A 26 -3.32 -0.66 15.30
C ARG A 26 -2.94 -2.03 15.86
N GLN A 27 -2.07 -2.07 16.87
CA GLN A 27 -1.74 -3.33 17.55
C GLN A 27 -2.96 -3.89 18.29
N LEU A 28 -3.75 -3.03 18.93
CA LEU A 28 -4.99 -3.43 19.60
C LEU A 28 -6.02 -3.94 18.58
N SER A 29 -6.13 -3.31 17.41
CA SER A 29 -7.04 -3.78 16.36
C SER A 29 -6.69 -5.18 15.87
N LEU A 30 -5.42 -5.59 15.98
CA LEU A 30 -4.96 -6.94 15.67
C LEU A 30 -5.23 -7.96 16.78
N VAL A 31 -5.79 -7.60 17.93
CA VAL A 31 -6.12 -8.57 18.99
C VAL A 31 -7.62 -8.87 19.05
N ILE A 32 -8.42 -8.01 18.42
CA ILE A 32 -9.89 -8.04 18.48
C ILE A 32 -10.54 -9.18 17.65
N PRO A 33 -10.04 -9.56 16.45
CA PRO A 33 -10.70 -10.57 15.62
C PRO A 33 -10.97 -11.89 16.36
N GLY A 34 -12.15 -12.48 16.14
CA GLY A 34 -12.56 -13.74 16.75
C GLY A 34 -12.96 -13.70 18.24
N ARG A 35 -12.86 -12.55 18.93
CA ARG A 35 -13.11 -12.47 20.40
C ARG A 35 -14.56 -12.20 20.79
N PHE A 36 -15.34 -11.54 19.93
CA PHE A 36 -16.76 -11.23 20.14
C PHE A 36 -17.55 -11.37 18.83
N GLU A 37 -18.88 -11.47 18.91
CA GLU A 37 -19.74 -11.38 17.73
C GLU A 37 -19.52 -10.04 17.01
N ASP A 38 -19.40 -10.05 15.68
CA ASP A 38 -19.03 -8.90 14.84
C ASP A 38 -17.66 -8.23 15.12
N SER A 39 -16.82 -8.82 15.98
CA SER A 39 -15.50 -8.25 16.32
C SER A 39 -14.62 -8.01 15.09
N ASP A 40 -14.71 -8.88 14.09
CA ASP A 40 -14.04 -8.76 12.80
C ASP A 40 -14.42 -7.46 12.08
N PHE A 41 -15.72 -7.15 12.00
CA PHE A 41 -16.21 -5.93 11.34
C PHE A 41 -15.75 -4.67 12.08
N VAL A 42 -15.84 -4.67 13.42
CA VAL A 42 -15.40 -3.55 14.25
C VAL A 42 -13.90 -3.31 14.13
N SER A 43 -13.10 -4.38 14.11
CA SER A 43 -11.65 -4.29 13.93
C SER A 43 -11.27 -3.62 12.60
N GLN A 44 -11.98 -3.95 11.52
CA GLN A 44 -11.74 -3.36 10.20
C GLN A 44 -12.18 -1.88 10.14
N ILE A 45 -13.28 -1.52 10.79
CA ILE A 45 -13.67 -0.10 10.93
C ILE A 45 -12.57 0.68 11.65
N LEU A 46 -12.05 0.14 12.76
CA LEU A 46 -10.99 0.78 13.52
C LEU A 46 -9.74 0.99 12.65
N VAL A 47 -9.31 -0.03 11.91
CA VAL A 47 -8.17 0.06 10.97
C VAL A 47 -8.41 1.09 9.88
N ALA A 48 -9.59 1.10 9.27
CA ALA A 48 -9.94 2.07 8.22
C ALA A 48 -9.94 3.52 8.76
N VAL A 49 -10.52 3.75 9.93
CA VAL A 49 -10.52 5.06 10.60
C VAL A 49 -9.11 5.51 10.93
N LEU A 50 -8.27 4.62 11.47
CA LEU A 50 -6.86 4.92 11.74
C LEU A 50 -6.12 5.32 10.46
N ASN A 51 -6.25 4.54 9.39
CA ASN A 51 -5.65 4.85 8.09
C ASN A 51 -6.09 6.22 7.51
N LEU A 52 -7.36 6.59 7.68
CA LEU A 52 -7.88 7.89 7.26
C LEU A 52 -7.33 9.04 8.11
N ILE A 53 -7.18 8.83 9.42
CA ILE A 53 -6.56 9.78 10.33
C ILE A 53 -5.09 10.00 9.96
N SER A 54 -4.32 8.92 9.73
CA SER A 54 -2.92 9.01 9.30
C SER A 54 -2.81 9.81 8.01
N LEU A 55 -3.64 9.49 7.01
CA LEU A 55 -3.67 10.19 5.72
C LEU A 55 -3.97 11.70 5.89
N TYR A 56 -4.86 12.05 6.83
CA TYR A 56 -5.15 13.45 7.14
C TYR A 56 -3.97 14.14 7.85
N HIS A 57 -3.36 13.49 8.83
CA HIS A 57 -2.17 14.00 9.54
C HIS A 57 -1.01 14.22 8.60
N ASP A 58 -0.72 13.28 7.70
CA ASP A 58 0.33 13.41 6.68
C ASP A 58 0.06 14.60 5.76
N SER A 59 -1.20 14.78 5.35
CA SER A 59 -1.61 15.93 4.53
C SER A 59 -1.42 17.28 5.23
N LEU A 60 -1.45 17.29 6.57
CA LEU A 60 -1.28 18.50 7.38
C LEU A 60 0.19 18.76 7.68
N LEU A 61 0.93 17.75 8.12
CA LEU A 61 2.38 17.82 8.34
C LEU A 61 3.08 18.33 7.08
N TRP A 62 2.69 17.82 5.93
CA TRP A 62 3.14 18.31 4.63
C TRP A 62 2.97 19.83 4.45
N LYS A 63 1.78 20.38 4.76
CA LYS A 63 1.52 21.83 4.63
C LYS A 63 2.37 22.67 5.58
N VAL A 64 2.75 22.11 6.72
CA VAL A 64 3.57 22.82 7.71
C VAL A 64 5.05 22.73 7.33
N VAL A 65 5.54 21.55 6.95
CA VAL A 65 6.89 21.34 6.43
C VAL A 65 7.15 22.23 5.21
N ALA A 66 6.21 22.30 4.27
CA ALA A 66 6.34 23.15 3.08
C ALA A 66 6.44 24.66 3.39
N ARG A 67 6.07 25.10 4.60
CA ARG A 67 6.19 26.50 5.04
C ARG A 67 7.53 26.81 5.71
N HIS A 68 8.24 25.80 6.19
CA HIS A 68 9.54 25.97 6.85
C HIS A 68 10.65 25.71 5.83
N ALA A 69 11.25 26.79 5.32
CA ALA A 69 12.29 26.74 4.29
C ALA A 69 13.52 25.91 4.70
N ALA A 70 13.83 25.85 6.00
CA ALA A 70 14.93 25.07 6.57
C ALA A 70 14.73 23.54 6.46
N VAL A 71 13.50 23.06 6.22
CA VAL A 71 13.19 21.62 6.10
C VAL A 71 13.28 21.14 4.64
N ILE A 72 13.38 22.07 3.68
CA ILE A 72 13.52 21.77 2.25
C ILE A 72 14.88 21.07 1.96
N THR A 73 15.87 21.24 2.84
CA THR A 73 17.23 20.68 2.72
C THR A 73 17.40 19.29 3.33
N LEU A 74 16.40 18.72 4.02
CA LEU A 74 16.47 17.34 4.52
C LEU A 74 16.36 16.34 3.36
N PRO A 75 17.19 15.29 3.31
CA PRO A 75 17.09 14.26 2.28
C PRO A 75 15.71 13.60 2.38
N SER A 76 14.92 13.72 1.32
CA SER A 76 13.65 13.01 1.20
C SER A 76 13.90 11.72 0.43
N SER A 77 13.24 10.62 0.82
CA SER A 77 13.41 9.34 0.13
C SER A 77 13.17 9.50 -1.38
N LEU A 78 13.87 8.68 -2.18
CA LEU A 78 13.69 8.68 -3.64
C LEU A 78 12.22 8.52 -4.03
N PHE A 79 11.49 7.67 -3.31
CA PHE A 79 10.06 7.45 -3.52
C PHE A 79 9.25 8.73 -3.29
N ASN A 80 9.49 9.44 -2.19
CA ASN A 80 8.77 10.67 -1.90
C ASN A 80 9.12 11.80 -2.84
N ARG A 81 10.38 11.90 -3.30
CA ARG A 81 10.80 12.87 -4.33
C ARG A 81 10.00 12.66 -5.61
N TYR A 82 9.90 11.41 -6.09
CA TYR A 82 9.12 11.05 -7.26
C TYR A 82 7.62 11.30 -7.06
N THR A 83 7.03 10.77 -6.01
CA THR A 83 5.59 10.85 -5.77
C THR A 83 5.15 12.30 -5.54
N ARG A 84 5.95 13.11 -4.84
CA ARG A 84 5.71 14.54 -4.63
C ARG A 84 5.75 15.35 -5.92
N HIS A 85 6.61 14.98 -6.87
CA HIS A 85 6.64 15.62 -8.18
C HIS A 85 5.28 15.48 -8.87
N TRP A 86 4.74 14.27 -8.96
CA TRP A 86 3.43 14.00 -9.58
C TRP A 86 2.25 14.55 -8.79
N TYR A 87 2.36 14.60 -7.46
CA TYR A 87 1.35 15.19 -6.58
C TYR A 87 1.16 16.71 -6.76
N ARG A 88 2.08 17.40 -7.45
CA ARG A 88 1.89 18.82 -7.83
C ARG A 88 0.76 18.97 -8.84
N GLU A 89 0.52 17.97 -9.68
CA GLU A 89 -0.58 18.00 -10.62
C GLU A 89 -1.92 17.75 -9.89
N PRO A 90 -2.89 18.67 -9.95
CA PRO A 90 -4.13 18.55 -9.18
C PRO A 90 -4.99 17.37 -9.62
N LYS A 91 -4.92 16.97 -10.89
CA LYS A 91 -5.63 15.80 -11.42
C LYS A 91 -5.05 14.51 -10.84
N PHE A 92 -3.73 14.34 -10.94
CA PHE A 92 -3.03 13.19 -10.35
C PHE A 92 -3.34 13.06 -8.86
N LYS A 93 -3.18 14.16 -8.11
CA LYS A 93 -3.47 14.20 -6.67
C LYS A 93 -4.88 13.76 -6.34
N ARG A 94 -5.90 14.27 -7.04
CA ARG A 94 -7.31 13.90 -6.78
C ARG A 94 -7.54 12.41 -7.01
N ILE A 95 -7.05 11.88 -8.13
CA ILE A 95 -7.23 10.48 -8.49
C ILE A 95 -6.50 9.56 -7.51
N ALA A 96 -5.26 9.90 -7.14
CA ALA A 96 -4.47 9.13 -6.18
C ALA A 96 -5.11 9.14 -4.79
N LEU A 97 -5.67 10.28 -4.34
CA LEU A 97 -6.42 10.35 -3.09
C LEU A 97 -7.71 9.52 -3.15
N THR A 98 -8.49 9.60 -4.23
CA THR A 98 -9.68 8.76 -4.40
C THR A 98 -9.32 7.28 -4.37
N LEU A 99 -8.25 6.87 -5.06
CA LEU A 99 -7.78 5.49 -5.03
C LEU A 99 -7.42 5.04 -3.61
N THR A 100 -6.67 5.85 -2.86
CA THR A 100 -6.30 5.54 -1.46
C THR A 100 -7.53 5.44 -0.55
N LEU A 101 -8.48 6.39 -0.67
CA LEU A 101 -9.72 6.38 0.12
C LEU A 101 -10.57 5.14 -0.17
N VAL A 102 -10.70 4.77 -1.45
CA VAL A 102 -11.43 3.56 -1.86
C VAL A 102 -10.76 2.33 -1.28
N SER A 103 -9.43 2.20 -1.39
CA SER A 103 -8.70 1.05 -0.85
C SER A 103 -8.80 0.91 0.67
N TYR A 104 -8.79 2.03 1.42
CA TYR A 104 -8.91 1.97 2.88
C TYR A 104 -10.32 1.63 3.36
N CYS A 105 -11.36 2.02 2.61
CA CYS A 105 -12.76 1.76 2.96
C CYS A 105 -13.29 0.44 2.38
N GLU A 106 -12.59 -0.17 1.43
CA GLU A 106 -13.04 -1.35 0.67
C GLU A 106 -13.50 -2.50 1.57
N VAL A 107 -12.64 -2.93 2.50
CA VAL A 107 -12.91 -4.08 3.35
C VAL A 107 -14.15 -3.83 4.23
N VAL A 108 -14.24 -2.64 4.81
CA VAL A 108 -15.40 -2.24 5.63
C VAL A 108 -16.67 -2.20 4.81
N ALA A 109 -16.61 -1.63 3.60
CA ALA A 109 -17.77 -1.54 2.72
C ALA A 109 -18.23 -2.94 2.26
N GLU A 110 -17.30 -3.84 1.96
CA GLU A 110 -17.62 -5.21 1.59
C GLU A 110 -18.25 -5.98 2.75
N MET A 111 -17.65 -5.93 3.95
CA MET A 111 -18.23 -6.55 5.15
C MET A 111 -19.62 -6.01 5.47
N TRP A 112 -19.83 -4.70 5.31
CA TRP A 112 -21.14 -4.08 5.48
C TRP A 112 -22.17 -4.62 4.47
N ILE A 113 -21.78 -4.81 3.20
CA ILE A 113 -22.68 -5.38 2.19
C ILE A 113 -22.94 -6.85 2.44
N LYS A 114 -21.94 -7.63 2.85
CA LYS A 114 -22.09 -9.03 3.22
C LYS A 114 -23.10 -9.21 4.36
N LYS A 115 -23.07 -8.30 5.35
CA LYS A 115 -23.98 -8.32 6.50
C LYS A 115 -25.43 -7.98 6.15
N ASN A 116 -25.65 -7.03 5.24
CA ASN A 116 -26.97 -6.46 4.98
C ASN A 116 -27.63 -6.94 3.67
N TYR A 117 -26.89 -7.58 2.77
CA TYR A 117 -27.37 -7.93 1.43
C TYR A 117 -26.96 -9.35 1.00
N SER A 118 -27.55 -9.81 -0.11
CA SER A 118 -27.24 -11.12 -0.68
C SER A 118 -25.80 -11.24 -1.22
N GLU A 119 -25.28 -12.47 -1.25
CA GLU A 119 -24.00 -12.81 -1.90
C GLU A 119 -23.89 -12.29 -3.33
N LYS A 120 -24.98 -12.33 -4.13
CA LYS A 120 -24.98 -11.80 -5.49
C LYS A 120 -24.74 -10.30 -5.54
N THR A 121 -25.26 -9.55 -4.56
CA THR A 121 -25.06 -8.10 -4.43
C THR A 121 -23.62 -7.80 -4.00
N ARG A 122 -23.09 -8.56 -3.05
CA ARG A 122 -21.68 -8.48 -2.63
C ARG A 122 -20.73 -8.58 -3.82
N TRP A 123 -20.85 -9.64 -4.62
CA TRP A 123 -19.98 -9.83 -5.79
C TRP A 123 -20.18 -8.77 -6.89
N ARG A 124 -21.38 -8.19 -7.05
CA ARG A 124 -21.58 -7.04 -7.96
C ARG A 124 -20.84 -5.80 -7.46
N PHE A 125 -20.89 -5.55 -6.15
CA PHE A 125 -20.19 -4.44 -5.54
C PHE A 125 -18.67 -4.59 -5.62
N VAL A 126 -18.13 -5.77 -5.33
CA VAL A 126 -16.69 -6.05 -5.47
C VAL A 126 -16.22 -5.81 -6.89
N VAL A 127 -16.94 -6.31 -7.91
CA VAL A 127 -16.59 -6.03 -9.32
C VAL A 127 -16.58 -4.52 -9.61
N TRP A 128 -17.56 -3.77 -9.08
CA TRP A 128 -17.62 -2.33 -9.25
C TRP A 128 -16.45 -1.61 -8.57
N LEU A 129 -16.08 -2.00 -7.35
CA LEU A 129 -14.92 -1.45 -6.64
C LEU A 129 -13.61 -1.74 -7.37
N GLU A 130 -13.40 -2.98 -7.82
CA GLU A 130 -12.20 -3.33 -8.58
C GLU A 130 -12.13 -2.60 -9.91
N ALA A 131 -13.27 -2.42 -10.59
CA ALA A 131 -13.33 -1.62 -11.81
C ALA A 131 -13.00 -0.14 -11.53
N LEU A 132 -13.50 0.42 -10.43
CA LEU A 132 -13.19 1.78 -10.01
C LEU A 132 -11.70 1.95 -9.70
N LYS A 133 -11.10 1.05 -8.92
CA LYS A 133 -9.65 1.06 -8.61
C LYS A 133 -8.81 0.89 -9.87
N ALA A 134 -9.15 -0.05 -10.75
CA ALA A 134 -8.46 -0.26 -12.02
C ALA A 134 -8.54 0.97 -12.92
N LEU A 135 -9.70 1.65 -12.98
CA LEU A 135 -9.87 2.90 -13.71
C LEU A 135 -9.01 4.01 -13.12
N CYS A 136 -9.02 4.19 -11.79
CA CYS A 136 -8.16 5.17 -11.13
C CYS A 136 -6.67 4.91 -11.43
N ARG A 137 -6.19 3.68 -11.28
CA ARG A 137 -4.81 3.28 -11.60
C ARG A 137 -4.47 3.52 -13.07
N TYR A 138 -5.36 3.18 -14.00
CA TYR A 138 -5.16 3.46 -15.41
C TYR A 138 -5.05 4.95 -15.72
N GLN A 139 -5.86 5.80 -15.07
CA GLN A 139 -5.73 7.25 -15.23
C GLN A 139 -4.40 7.77 -14.66
N LEU A 140 -3.96 7.27 -13.50
CA LEU A 140 -2.63 7.59 -12.96
C LEU A 140 -1.52 7.21 -13.93
N PHE A 141 -1.61 6.02 -14.54
CA PHE A 141 -0.65 5.54 -15.54
C PHE A 141 -0.59 6.44 -16.79
N LYS A 142 -1.75 6.93 -17.26
CA LYS A 142 -1.80 7.86 -18.40
C LYS A 142 -1.19 9.22 -18.06
N ILE A 143 -1.50 9.75 -16.87
CA ILE A 143 -0.99 11.06 -16.43
C ILE A 143 0.52 10.99 -16.19
N SER A 144 1.03 9.90 -15.62
CA SER A 144 2.46 9.68 -15.40
C SER A 144 3.26 9.40 -16.68
N GLY A 145 2.67 9.55 -17.88
CA GLY A 145 3.36 9.34 -19.16
C GLY A 145 3.64 7.87 -19.49
N GLY A 146 2.90 6.93 -18.90
CA GLY A 146 3.11 5.50 -19.11
C GLY A 146 4.29 4.92 -18.32
N ARG A 147 4.60 5.51 -17.17
CA ARG A 147 5.59 5.00 -16.21
C ARG A 147 5.01 3.88 -15.36
N MET A 148 5.86 3.05 -14.79
CA MET A 148 5.42 2.03 -13.84
C MET A 148 4.74 2.68 -12.62
N LEU A 149 3.59 2.16 -12.22
CA LEU A 149 2.89 2.63 -11.02
C LEU A 149 3.55 2.07 -9.77
N LEU A 150 4.03 2.97 -8.92
CA LEU A 150 4.56 2.62 -7.61
C LEU A 150 3.43 2.48 -6.59
N HIS A 151 3.63 1.58 -5.61
CA HIS A 151 2.74 1.43 -4.47
C HIS A 151 3.45 1.81 -3.17
N PRO A 152 2.86 2.63 -2.29
CA PRO A 152 1.52 3.23 -2.39
C PRO A 152 1.45 4.37 -3.41
N SER A 153 0.25 4.77 -3.82
CA SER A 153 0.08 5.90 -4.75
C SER A 153 0.12 7.27 -4.07
N HIS A 154 0.45 7.34 -2.77
CA HIS A 154 0.52 8.58 -2.00
C HIS A 154 1.88 8.73 -1.31
N PRO A 155 2.33 9.98 -1.03
CA PRO A 155 3.56 10.21 -0.28
C PRO A 155 3.50 9.54 1.08
N GLN A 156 4.59 8.90 1.48
CA GLN A 156 4.74 8.29 2.79
C GLN A 156 5.34 9.30 3.78
N ARG A 157 5.19 9.03 5.07
CA ARG A 157 5.79 9.85 6.12
C ARG A 157 7.24 9.40 6.34
N ASP A 158 8.19 10.17 5.82
CA ASP A 158 9.63 9.89 5.97
C ASP A 158 10.31 10.77 7.02
N ILE A 159 9.62 11.80 7.50
CA ILE A 159 10.19 12.79 8.42
C ILE A 159 9.75 12.43 9.82
N ASP A 160 10.72 12.03 10.64
CA ASP A 160 10.51 11.93 12.08
C ASP A 160 10.38 13.35 12.65
N PRO A 161 9.23 13.73 13.23
CA PRO A 161 9.03 15.05 13.81
C PRO A 161 10.06 15.40 14.90
N SER A 162 10.67 14.42 15.56
CA SER A 162 11.74 14.66 16.53
C SER A 162 13.01 15.23 15.89
N THR A 163 13.28 14.92 14.62
CA THR A 163 14.39 15.51 13.85
C THR A 163 14.15 16.96 13.45
N LEU A 164 12.88 17.40 13.44
CA LEU A 164 12.54 18.80 13.18
C LEU A 164 12.90 19.71 14.36
N GLU A 165 12.78 19.23 15.60
CA GLU A 165 13.23 19.96 16.79
C GLU A 165 14.76 19.98 16.88
N LEU A 166 15.42 18.87 16.55
CA LEU A 166 16.90 18.82 16.48
C LEU A 166 17.48 19.74 15.41
N ALA A 167 16.80 19.91 14.26
CA ALA A 167 17.22 20.84 13.21
C ALA A 167 17.08 22.32 13.60
N GLU A 168 16.22 22.68 14.56
CA GLU A 168 16.18 24.03 15.13
C GLU A 168 17.40 24.28 16.06
N ASP A 169 17.87 23.25 16.77
CA ASP A 169 18.99 23.35 17.73
C ASP A 169 20.38 23.05 17.12
N SER A 170 20.46 22.30 16.02
CA SER A 170 21.73 21.85 15.40
C SER A 170 22.08 22.61 14.10
N SER A 171 21.88 23.92 14.07
CA SER A 171 22.43 24.75 13.00
C SER A 171 23.90 25.04 13.29
N ASP A 172 24.79 24.14 12.89
CA ASP A 172 26.22 24.46 12.83
C ASP A 172 26.43 25.42 11.65
N PHE A 173 26.45 26.70 11.99
CA PHE A 173 26.55 27.83 11.07
C PHE A 173 28.01 27.97 10.60
N ASP A 174 28.30 27.66 9.33
CA ASP A 174 29.60 28.00 8.71
C ASP A 174 29.67 29.52 8.45
N PRO A 175 30.45 30.31 9.21
CA PRO A 175 30.47 31.77 9.10
C PRO A 175 31.10 32.27 7.80
N ARG A 176 31.79 31.40 7.04
CA ARG A 176 32.52 31.77 5.82
C ARG A 176 31.71 31.63 4.54
N THR A 177 30.76 30.71 4.51
CA THR A 177 29.97 30.39 3.31
C THR A 177 28.45 30.55 3.52
N GLY A 178 27.99 30.63 4.78
CA GLY A 178 26.58 30.73 5.11
C GLY A 178 25.76 29.47 4.76
N GLY A 179 26.43 28.35 4.46
CA GLY A 179 25.81 27.10 4.05
C GLY A 179 25.72 26.08 5.19
N VAL A 180 24.57 25.42 5.32
CA VAL A 180 24.38 24.27 6.22
C VAL A 180 24.70 22.99 5.44
N HIS A 181 25.72 22.24 5.87
CA HIS A 181 26.11 20.97 5.22
C HIS A 181 25.46 19.77 5.92
N TYR A 182 24.55 19.08 5.23
CA TYR A 182 24.06 17.76 5.62
C TYR A 182 24.76 16.69 4.78
N HIS A 183 25.18 15.59 5.40
CA HIS A 183 25.68 14.41 4.70
C HIS A 183 24.54 13.70 3.97
N SER A 184 24.34 14.03 2.69
CA SER A 184 23.51 13.23 1.78
C SER A 184 24.29 11.98 1.34
N ASN A 185 23.65 10.82 1.35
CA ASN A 185 24.23 9.60 0.79
C ASN A 185 24.54 9.83 -0.70
N GLU A 186 25.79 9.63 -1.13
CA GLU A 186 26.28 9.90 -2.50
C GLU A 186 25.45 9.19 -3.60
N ALA A 187 24.76 8.09 -3.27
CA ALA A 187 23.85 7.36 -4.16
C ALA A 187 22.54 8.11 -4.50
N GLU A 188 22.08 9.04 -3.65
CA GLU A 188 20.86 9.84 -3.90
C GLU A 188 21.12 11.07 -4.77
N GLN A 189 22.39 11.46 -4.88
CA GLN A 189 22.89 12.63 -5.60
C GLN A 189 22.99 12.39 -7.12
N GLN A 190 22.95 11.12 -7.57
CA GLN A 190 22.97 10.76 -8.99
C GLN A 190 21.67 11.12 -9.74
N TRP A 191 20.56 11.32 -9.02
CA TRP A 191 19.23 11.56 -9.63
C TRP A 191 18.81 13.01 -9.42
N ASP A 192 19.24 13.92 -10.30
CA ASP A 192 18.94 15.36 -10.18
C ASP A 192 17.46 15.67 -10.43
N HIS A 193 16.82 14.94 -11.37
CA HIS A 193 15.42 15.15 -11.73
C HIS A 193 14.52 13.97 -11.33
N PRO A 194 13.35 14.24 -10.71
CA PRO A 194 12.45 13.19 -10.23
C PRO A 194 11.91 12.32 -11.36
N ASP A 195 11.83 12.84 -12.59
CA ASP A 195 11.35 12.10 -13.76
C ASP A 195 12.27 10.95 -14.20
N GLN A 196 13.54 10.97 -13.78
CA GLN A 196 14.51 9.94 -14.08
C GLN A 196 14.42 8.76 -13.10
N LEU A 197 13.79 8.95 -11.93
CA LEU A 197 13.64 7.91 -10.91
C LEU A 197 12.76 6.76 -11.37
N VAL A 198 11.84 7.01 -12.31
CA VAL A 198 11.05 5.97 -12.99
C VAL A 198 10.95 6.33 -14.47
N LEU A 199 11.48 5.47 -15.33
CA LEU A 199 11.53 5.72 -16.75
C LEU A 199 10.21 5.29 -17.42
N PRO A 200 9.78 5.99 -18.49
CA PRO A 200 8.57 5.63 -19.22
C PRO A 200 8.70 4.24 -19.83
N LEU A 201 7.65 3.43 -19.73
CA LEU A 201 7.59 2.10 -20.32
C LEU A 201 7.40 2.22 -21.83
N GLN A 202 8.07 1.37 -22.61
CA GLN A 202 7.98 1.36 -24.08
C GLN A 202 7.54 -0.01 -24.61
N GLY A 203 6.88 -0.01 -25.78
CA GLY A 203 6.45 -1.23 -26.47
C GLY A 203 5.60 -2.15 -25.60
N LEU A 204 6.00 -3.43 -25.53
CA LEU A 204 5.28 -4.48 -24.80
C LEU A 204 5.21 -4.26 -23.28
N ALA A 205 6.12 -3.47 -22.72
CA ALA A 205 6.15 -3.14 -21.29
C ALA A 205 4.86 -2.43 -20.84
N LYS A 206 4.30 -1.57 -21.69
CA LYS A 206 3.04 -0.87 -21.42
C LYS A 206 1.88 -1.85 -21.26
N PHE A 207 1.83 -2.88 -22.10
CA PHE A 207 0.82 -3.94 -21.98
C PHE A 207 1.02 -4.76 -20.70
N GLY A 208 2.27 -4.98 -20.29
CA GLY A 208 2.59 -5.58 -19.00
C GLY A 208 2.04 -4.77 -17.83
N GLU A 209 2.20 -3.45 -17.85
CA GLU A 209 1.65 -2.57 -16.80
C GLU A 209 0.12 -2.52 -16.81
N ILE A 210 -0.51 -2.50 -17.99
CA ILE A 210 -1.97 -2.55 -18.11
C ILE A 210 -2.50 -3.89 -17.56
N ALA A 211 -1.83 -5.00 -17.88
CA ALA A 211 -2.17 -6.31 -17.33
C ALA A 211 -2.07 -6.33 -15.80
N TRP A 212 -1.05 -5.71 -15.23
CA TRP A 212 -0.90 -5.55 -13.77
C TRP A 212 -2.07 -4.74 -13.16
N ILE A 213 -2.43 -3.61 -13.79
CA ILE A 213 -3.50 -2.72 -13.33
C ILE A 213 -4.87 -3.43 -13.33
N VAL A 214 -5.16 -4.20 -14.40
CA VAL A 214 -6.47 -4.80 -14.63
C VAL A 214 -6.62 -6.17 -13.97
N ARG A 215 -5.52 -6.77 -13.48
CA ARG A 215 -5.52 -8.10 -12.88
C ARG A 215 -6.59 -8.31 -11.78
N PRO A 216 -6.75 -7.43 -10.77
CA PRO A 216 -7.77 -7.66 -9.74
C PRO A 216 -9.18 -7.78 -10.32
N LEU A 217 -9.50 -6.93 -11.31
CA LEU A 217 -10.76 -6.97 -12.02
C LEU A 217 -10.93 -8.29 -12.80
N VAL A 218 -9.89 -8.75 -13.51
CA VAL A 218 -9.92 -10.04 -14.22
C VAL A 218 -10.19 -11.18 -13.25
N TYR A 219 -9.51 -11.18 -12.10
CA TYR A 219 -9.68 -12.22 -11.09
C TYR A 219 -11.11 -12.25 -10.55
N VAL A 220 -11.68 -11.11 -10.14
CA VAL A 220 -13.04 -11.07 -9.62
C VAL A 220 -14.07 -11.45 -10.69
N LEU A 221 -13.88 -11.05 -11.95
CA LEU A 221 -14.74 -11.48 -13.05
C LEU A 221 -14.64 -13.00 -13.29
N ALA A 222 -13.44 -13.57 -13.20
CA ALA A 222 -13.22 -15.01 -13.32
C ALA A 222 -13.87 -15.77 -12.16
N VAL A 223 -13.76 -15.26 -10.93
CA VAL A 223 -14.44 -15.81 -9.74
C VAL A 223 -15.96 -15.76 -9.92
N ARG A 224 -16.51 -14.65 -10.43
CA ARG A 224 -17.95 -14.54 -10.73
C ARG A 224 -18.42 -15.56 -11.79
N ARG A 225 -17.56 -15.90 -12.76
CA ARG A 225 -17.89 -16.80 -13.86
C ARG A 225 -17.72 -18.29 -13.55
N PHE A 226 -16.68 -18.63 -12.77
CA PHE A 226 -16.27 -20.02 -12.52
C PHE A 226 -16.41 -20.46 -11.06
N GLY A 227 -16.65 -19.52 -10.14
CA GLY A 227 -16.69 -19.76 -8.69
C GLY A 227 -15.36 -19.45 -8.00
N PHE A 228 -15.44 -19.18 -6.70
CA PHE A 228 -14.27 -18.81 -5.87
C PHE A 228 -13.26 -19.96 -5.70
N GLN A 229 -13.75 -21.20 -5.63
CA GLN A 229 -12.91 -22.41 -5.50
C GLN A 229 -12.45 -22.98 -6.86
N SER A 230 -12.58 -22.22 -7.94
CA SER A 230 -12.23 -22.72 -9.27
C SER A 230 -10.76 -22.53 -9.59
N TRP A 231 -10.09 -23.62 -9.97
CA TRP A 231 -8.74 -23.60 -10.54
C TRP A 231 -8.65 -22.73 -11.80
N LYS A 232 -9.76 -22.55 -12.54
CA LYS A 232 -9.81 -21.68 -13.73
C LYS A 232 -9.59 -20.21 -13.34
N ALA A 233 -10.27 -19.71 -12.31
CA ALA A 233 -10.12 -18.34 -11.86
C ALA A 233 -8.72 -18.07 -11.27
N TRP A 234 -8.20 -19.03 -10.50
CA TRP A 234 -6.85 -18.96 -9.93
C TRP A 234 -5.76 -18.94 -11.02
N THR A 235 -5.82 -19.86 -11.99
CA THR A 235 -4.84 -19.93 -13.09
C THR A 235 -4.92 -18.71 -14.01
N MET A 236 -6.12 -18.19 -14.30
CA MET A 236 -6.27 -16.95 -15.07
C MET A 236 -5.57 -15.77 -14.41
N SER A 237 -5.77 -15.56 -13.11
CA SER A 237 -5.11 -14.46 -12.39
C SER A 237 -3.60 -14.64 -12.39
N LEU A 238 -3.11 -15.86 -12.12
CA LEU A 238 -1.69 -16.16 -12.12
C LEU A 238 -1.08 -15.94 -13.51
N ALA A 239 -1.77 -16.34 -14.58
CA ALA A 239 -1.32 -16.13 -15.95
C ALA A 239 -1.20 -14.65 -16.30
N VAL A 240 -2.15 -13.81 -15.86
CA VAL A 240 -2.07 -12.34 -16.04
C VAL A 240 -0.84 -11.77 -15.33
N ASP A 241 -0.56 -12.21 -14.09
CA ASP A 241 0.62 -11.78 -13.33
C ASP A 241 1.94 -12.22 -13.98
N LEU A 242 2.04 -13.49 -14.36
CA LEU A 242 3.24 -14.02 -15.00
C LEU A 242 3.49 -13.36 -16.36
N THR A 243 2.41 -13.11 -17.13
CA THR A 243 2.50 -12.38 -18.40
C THR A 243 2.97 -10.95 -18.17
N SER A 244 2.37 -10.23 -17.21
CA SER A 244 2.78 -8.87 -16.85
C SER A 244 4.27 -8.80 -16.47
N ARG A 245 4.73 -9.72 -15.63
CA ARG A 245 6.13 -9.80 -15.19
C ARG A 245 7.09 -10.20 -16.30
N GLY A 246 6.69 -11.13 -17.17
CA GLY A 246 7.48 -11.56 -18.33
C GLY A 246 7.69 -10.41 -19.32
N LEU A 247 6.62 -9.67 -19.63
CA LEU A 247 6.68 -8.48 -20.49
C LEU A 247 7.55 -7.37 -19.87
N MET A 248 7.40 -7.11 -18.56
CA MET A 248 8.26 -6.15 -17.85
C MET A 248 9.72 -6.59 -17.87
N ARG A 249 10.03 -7.85 -17.56
CA ARG A 249 11.41 -8.37 -17.57
C ARG A 249 12.05 -8.26 -18.94
N SER A 250 11.33 -8.62 -19.99
CA SER A 250 11.80 -8.49 -21.37
C SER A 250 12.06 -7.02 -21.74
N ALA A 251 11.20 -6.12 -21.29
CA ALA A 251 11.37 -4.70 -21.53
C ALA A 251 12.60 -4.11 -20.81
N PHE A 252 12.82 -4.47 -19.55
CA PHE A 252 13.99 -4.02 -18.80
C PHE A 252 15.30 -4.61 -19.36
N ALA A 253 15.28 -5.87 -19.82
CA ALA A 253 16.46 -6.50 -20.42
C ALA A 253 16.87 -5.85 -21.75
N ASN A 254 15.92 -5.32 -22.51
CA ASN A 254 16.16 -4.69 -23.82
C ASN A 254 16.24 -3.16 -23.74
N ARG A 255 16.26 -2.57 -22.53
CA ARG A 255 16.25 -1.11 -22.34
C ARG A 255 17.64 -0.53 -22.63
N LYS A 256 17.68 0.60 -23.35
CA LYS A 256 18.92 1.30 -23.71
C LYS A 256 19.59 1.98 -22.52
N GLU A 257 18.80 2.51 -21.58
CA GLU A 257 19.29 3.22 -20.39
C GLU A 257 19.89 2.30 -19.30
N GLY A 258 20.04 0.99 -19.56
CA GLY A 258 20.63 0.03 -18.62
C GLY A 258 19.61 -0.70 -17.74
N SER A 259 20.05 -1.14 -16.56
CA SER A 259 19.24 -1.89 -15.59
C SER A 259 18.10 -1.04 -15.00
N MET A 260 17.18 -1.69 -14.28
CA MET A 260 16.08 -1.03 -13.55
C MET A 260 16.61 0.09 -12.65
N THR A 261 15.86 1.18 -12.52
CA THR A 261 16.12 2.20 -11.49
C THR A 261 15.86 1.61 -10.08
N PRO A 262 16.37 2.20 -8.99
CA PRO A 262 16.10 1.71 -7.65
C PRO A 262 14.60 1.56 -7.33
N LEU A 263 13.80 2.58 -7.66
CA LEU A 263 12.35 2.53 -7.46
C LEU A 263 11.66 1.47 -8.32
N GLU A 264 12.16 1.25 -9.54
CA GLU A 264 11.63 0.20 -10.41
C GLU A 264 11.98 -1.20 -9.87
N ALA A 265 13.20 -1.39 -9.36
CA ALA A 265 13.64 -2.63 -8.77
C ALA A 265 12.85 -2.98 -7.49
N ASP A 266 12.63 -2.00 -6.62
CA ASP A 266 11.84 -2.16 -5.39
C ASP A 266 10.40 -2.57 -5.69
N GLU A 267 9.74 -1.88 -6.63
CA GLU A 267 8.39 -2.22 -7.04
C GLU A 267 8.33 -3.58 -7.75
N TYR A 268 9.31 -3.91 -8.61
CA TYR A 268 9.38 -5.21 -9.27
C TYR A 268 9.56 -6.37 -8.25
N GLY A 269 10.39 -6.14 -7.23
CA GLY A 269 10.59 -7.04 -6.09
C GLY A 269 9.33 -7.20 -5.26
N ARG A 270 8.66 -6.10 -4.91
CA ARG A 270 7.36 -6.12 -4.21
C ARG A 270 6.32 -6.95 -4.97
N ARG A 271 6.20 -6.73 -6.29
CA ARG A 271 5.32 -7.50 -7.17
C ARG A 271 5.69 -8.99 -7.24
N ALA A 272 6.95 -9.35 -6.93
CA ALA A 272 7.39 -10.75 -6.86
C ALA A 272 6.92 -11.41 -5.58
N TYR A 273 7.09 -10.74 -4.44
CA TYR A 273 6.56 -11.21 -3.15
C TYR A 273 5.05 -11.38 -3.18
N LEU A 274 4.34 -10.54 -3.94
CA LEU A 274 2.89 -10.68 -4.10
C LEU A 274 2.45 -12.03 -4.72
N LEU A 275 3.32 -12.71 -5.46
CA LEU A 275 3.02 -14.05 -5.98
C LEU A 275 2.86 -15.08 -4.86
N LEU A 276 3.50 -14.89 -3.71
CA LEU A 276 3.36 -15.79 -2.56
C LEU A 276 1.92 -15.84 -2.04
N TYR A 277 1.14 -14.75 -2.20
CA TYR A 277 -0.27 -14.74 -1.82
C TYR A 277 -1.14 -15.69 -2.67
N TYR A 278 -0.67 -16.18 -3.82
CA TYR A 278 -1.39 -17.22 -4.56
C TYR A 278 -1.44 -18.55 -3.82
N LEU A 279 -0.48 -18.80 -2.92
CA LEU A 279 -0.48 -19.96 -2.03
C LEU A 279 -1.58 -19.85 -0.97
N LEU A 280 -2.01 -18.62 -0.65
CA LEU A 280 -3.07 -18.32 0.30
C LEU A 280 -4.42 -18.09 -0.37
N ARG A 281 -4.53 -18.28 -1.70
CA ARG A 281 -5.74 -17.91 -2.46
C ARG A 281 -6.53 -19.13 -2.95
N GLY A 282 -7.85 -19.05 -2.78
CA GLY A 282 -8.86 -19.89 -3.45
C GLY A 282 -8.55 -21.40 -3.39
N PRO A 283 -8.52 -22.09 -4.54
CA PRO A 283 -8.40 -23.56 -4.57
C PRO A 283 -7.05 -24.06 -4.04
N PHE A 284 -5.95 -23.34 -4.28
CA PHE A 284 -4.64 -23.77 -3.79
C PHE A 284 -4.62 -23.79 -2.26
N TYR A 285 -5.16 -22.72 -1.65
CA TYR A 285 -5.25 -22.63 -0.20
C TYR A 285 -6.04 -23.80 0.38
N GLN A 286 -7.25 -24.05 -0.12
CA GLN A 286 -8.11 -25.10 0.44
C GLN A 286 -7.53 -26.51 0.31
N HIS A 287 -6.83 -26.82 -0.78
CA HIS A 287 -6.33 -28.19 -1.01
C HIS A 287 -4.94 -28.43 -0.42
N PHE A 288 -4.10 -27.39 -0.34
CA PHE A 288 -2.68 -27.57 -0.01
C PHE A 288 -2.24 -26.79 1.22
N THR A 289 -2.71 -25.56 1.40
CA THR A 289 -2.18 -24.67 2.46
C THR A 289 -2.97 -24.83 3.76
N LYS A 290 -4.30 -24.86 3.69
CA LYS A 290 -5.21 -25.00 4.83
C LYS A 290 -4.94 -26.29 5.63
N PRO A 291 -4.87 -27.49 5.03
CA PRO A 291 -4.61 -28.71 5.80
C PRO A 291 -3.25 -28.70 6.50
N ARG A 292 -2.25 -28.01 5.92
CA ARG A 292 -0.93 -27.87 6.53
C ARG A 292 -0.92 -26.89 7.69
N ILE A 293 -1.66 -25.79 7.58
CA ILE A 293 -1.84 -24.82 8.66
C ILE A 293 -2.59 -25.50 9.82
N GLU A 294 -3.67 -26.22 9.53
CA GLU A 294 -4.46 -26.95 10.52
C GLU A 294 -3.60 -28.02 11.22
N ALA A 295 -2.90 -28.87 10.47
CA ALA A 295 -1.99 -29.86 11.04
C ALA A 295 -0.88 -29.23 11.90
N PHE A 296 -0.35 -28.06 11.51
CA PHE A 296 0.60 -27.32 12.32
C PHE A 296 -0.03 -26.82 13.62
N CYS A 297 -1.22 -26.22 13.56
CA CYS A 297 -1.95 -25.74 14.74
C CYS A 297 -2.24 -26.91 15.71
N ASP A 298 -2.72 -28.03 15.19
CA ASP A 298 -3.06 -29.22 15.97
C ASP A 298 -1.81 -29.84 16.64
N ALA A 299 -0.70 -29.95 15.90
CA ALA A 299 0.57 -30.46 16.44
C ALA A 299 1.15 -29.56 17.54
N THR A 300 0.81 -28.27 17.50
CA THR A 300 1.40 -27.23 18.34
C THR A 300 0.56 -26.94 19.59
N GLU A 301 -0.67 -27.42 19.64
CA GLU A 301 -1.63 -27.22 20.73
C GLU A 301 -1.12 -27.71 22.10
N THR A 302 -0.26 -28.72 22.11
CA THR A 302 0.31 -29.32 23.33
C THR A 302 1.49 -28.54 23.93
N ARG A 303 2.03 -27.53 23.24
CA ARG A 303 3.20 -26.76 23.69
C ARG A 303 2.78 -25.37 24.19
N PRO A 304 3.09 -24.97 25.43
CA PRO A 304 2.47 -23.81 26.09
C PRO A 304 2.75 -22.46 25.41
N VAL A 305 3.93 -22.27 24.80
CA VAL A 305 4.26 -21.02 24.08
C VAL A 305 3.70 -21.05 22.66
N ALA A 306 3.75 -22.22 22.03
CA ALA A 306 3.42 -22.34 20.63
C ALA A 306 1.91 -22.47 20.41
N SER A 307 1.15 -22.90 21.42
CA SER A 307 -0.32 -22.89 21.45
C SER A 307 -0.90 -21.47 21.36
N ILE A 308 -0.18 -20.45 21.83
CA ILE A 308 -0.56 -19.04 21.66
C ILE A 308 -0.58 -18.67 20.18
N ILE A 309 0.47 -19.08 19.44
CA ILE A 309 0.58 -18.83 17.99
C ILE A 309 -0.49 -19.61 17.24
N ALA A 310 -0.69 -20.88 17.58
CA ALA A 310 -1.74 -21.72 16.97
C ALA A 310 -3.15 -21.13 17.21
N GLY A 311 -3.42 -20.66 18.43
CA GLY A 311 -4.67 -19.96 18.78
C GLY A 311 -4.87 -18.70 17.95
N ALA A 312 -3.85 -17.84 17.85
CA ALA A 312 -3.93 -16.63 17.03
C ALA A 312 -4.18 -16.96 15.54
N ILE A 313 -3.52 -17.97 14.98
CA ILE A 313 -3.76 -18.40 13.59
C ILE A 313 -5.22 -18.85 13.40
N ARG A 314 -5.76 -19.65 14.32
CA ARG A 314 -7.16 -20.13 14.26
C ARG A 314 -8.16 -18.98 14.37
N ASP A 315 -7.92 -18.01 15.26
CA ASP A 315 -8.79 -16.83 15.43
C ASP A 315 -8.87 -15.98 14.15
N TYR A 316 -7.75 -15.91 13.42
CA TYR A 316 -7.62 -15.11 12.20
C TYR A 316 -8.01 -15.82 10.91
N GLN A 317 -8.05 -17.16 10.92
CA GLN A 317 -8.32 -17.96 9.75
C GLN A 317 -9.68 -17.62 9.08
N PRO A 318 -10.81 -17.46 9.80
CA PRO A 318 -12.09 -17.07 9.21
C PRO A 318 -12.01 -15.71 8.51
N LEU A 319 -11.34 -14.74 9.14
CA LEU A 319 -11.16 -13.40 8.60
C LEU A 319 -10.37 -13.43 7.28
N TRP A 320 -9.29 -14.21 7.21
CA TRP A 320 -8.50 -14.35 5.99
C TRP A 320 -9.28 -15.07 4.88
N GLU A 321 -9.99 -16.15 5.23
CA GLU A 321 -10.80 -16.96 4.30
C GLU A 321 -11.92 -16.15 3.63
N ASP A 322 -12.64 -15.34 4.42
CA ASP A 322 -13.85 -14.68 3.97
C ASP A 322 -13.64 -13.32 3.31
N VAL A 323 -12.57 -12.60 3.69
CA VAL A 323 -12.41 -11.17 3.39
C VAL A 323 -11.13 -10.89 2.60
N PHE A 324 -10.01 -11.49 3.00
CA PHE A 324 -8.72 -11.13 2.42
C PHE A 324 -8.30 -11.99 1.22
N PHE A 325 -8.72 -13.25 1.11
CA PHE A 325 -8.19 -14.12 0.05
C PHE A 325 -8.61 -13.75 -1.37
N TYR A 326 -9.75 -13.08 -1.57
CA TYR A 326 -10.11 -12.61 -2.90
C TYR A 326 -9.45 -11.27 -3.24
N THR A 327 -9.21 -10.38 -2.27
CA THR A 327 -8.47 -9.10 -2.41
C THR A 327 -6.95 -9.26 -2.34
N ALA A 328 -6.44 -10.42 -1.89
CA ALA A 328 -5.03 -10.64 -1.61
C ALA A 328 -4.12 -10.28 -2.80
N GLY A 329 -3.24 -9.32 -2.57
CA GLY A 329 -2.28 -8.82 -3.54
C GLY A 329 -2.80 -7.79 -4.53
N SER A 330 -4.09 -7.41 -4.54
CA SER A 330 -4.72 -6.41 -5.42
C SER A 330 -4.25 -4.96 -5.21
#